data_AF-A0A7T5RHJ8-F1
#
_entry.id   AF-A0A7T5RHJ8-F1
#
_cell.length_a   1.000
_cell.length_b   1.000
_cell.length_c   1.000
_cell.angle_alpha   90.00
_cell.angle_beta   90.00
_cell.angle_gamma   90.00
#
_symmetry.space_group_name_H-M   'P 1'
#
loop_
_entity.id
_entity.type
_entity.pdbx_description
1 polymer ?
#
loop_
_entity_poly.entity_id
_entity_poly.type
_entity_poly.pdbx_seq_one_letter_code
_entity_poly.pdbx_strand_id
1 'polypeptide(L)'
;MENSSSTLSSTDKGEVRRVLSIAERLKNNPPKTKGENHFSGRFRPIYSAKEEKERNAVVDQPNKRLLLKAIGAGAILAVSGGLALKALGSDNTPSVRAEPNPSAIPSPAAETTAIAATEKPETTPEPPKERGGILTPEELVDYSQVIEFVGKLRNSHDSVLSESLFTKELAGFSTEKRQEVLKAIAKAHAQALVEYYGDNEAIIGLDPGHGSSDVGSSGTTPEGKTIAEKELTWEVSQMLAEELKTLSHNRYFIVILRPHDPQDRDLDGDGTIAPVERIQKRKALLMKMEQKLRDKPEDIGKNILYLSMHFNGSSDPNQGGAEMYWPNSFAVKDDNHRQASEALAKSIQDKTVTAIRKTGYNTFDRKAKEDPDKNMPTGNISQVGPYLVLGSPRLDNLLQKA
;
A
#
# COMPACT_ATOMS: atom_id res chain seq x y z
N MET A 1 13.19 -10.46 48.30
CA MET A 1 13.37 -11.86 47.87
C MET A 1 12.15 -12.63 48.30
N GLU A 2 11.17 -12.78 47.42
CA GLU A 2 10.07 -13.74 47.55
C GLU A 2 9.97 -14.49 46.22
N ASN A 3 10.10 -15.82 46.29
CA ASN A 3 10.07 -16.72 45.14
C ASN A 3 8.63 -17.13 44.86
N SER A 4 8.05 -16.67 43.74
CA SER A 4 6.80 -17.21 43.21
C SER A 4 7.10 -18.28 42.15
N SER A 5 6.99 -19.55 42.55
CA SER A 5 7.00 -20.70 41.64
C SER A 5 5.61 -20.89 41.04
N SER A 6 5.44 -20.55 39.76
CA SER A 6 4.20 -20.82 39.02
C SER A 6 4.19 -22.28 38.55
N THR A 7 3.26 -23.07 39.07
CA THR A 7 3.02 -24.44 38.65
C THR A 7 2.19 -24.47 37.37
N LEU A 8 2.79 -24.92 36.27
CA LEU A 8 2.08 -25.22 35.02
C LEU A 8 1.10 -26.36 35.22
N SER A 9 -0.10 -26.22 34.63
CA SER A 9 -1.19 -27.18 34.73
C SER A 9 -0.80 -28.53 34.10
N SER A 10 -1.45 -29.62 34.54
CA SER A 10 -1.22 -30.96 34.01
C SER A 10 -1.50 -31.09 32.51
N THR A 11 -2.35 -30.22 31.97
CA THR A 11 -2.71 -30.18 30.55
C THR A 11 -1.55 -29.65 29.71
N ASP A 12 -0.84 -28.61 30.18
CA ASP A 12 0.30 -28.01 29.48
C ASP A 12 1.50 -28.96 29.42
N LYS A 13 1.69 -29.80 30.44
CA LYS A 13 2.77 -30.80 30.48
C LYS A 13 2.56 -31.93 29.46
N GLY A 14 1.31 -32.23 29.12
CA GLY A 14 0.96 -33.23 28.10
C GLY A 14 1.30 -32.76 26.69
N GLU A 15 1.04 -31.48 26.40
CA GLU A 15 1.26 -30.90 25.08
C GLU A 15 2.75 -30.66 24.80
N VAL A 16 3.52 -30.19 25.80
CA VAL A 16 4.98 -30.07 25.69
C VAL A 16 5.65 -31.43 25.44
N ARG A 17 5.20 -32.51 26.13
CA ARG A 17 5.70 -33.86 25.85
C ARG A 17 5.35 -34.35 24.44
N ARG A 18 4.17 -33.99 23.92
CA ARG A 18 3.75 -34.38 22.57
C ARG A 18 4.61 -33.70 21.52
N VAL A 19 4.88 -32.40 21.65
CA VAL A 19 5.72 -31.63 20.72
C VAL A 19 7.17 -32.14 20.73
N LEU A 20 7.75 -32.39 21.91
CA LEU A 20 9.10 -32.94 22.02
C LEU A 20 9.20 -34.34 21.39
N SER A 21 8.16 -35.19 21.54
CA SER A 21 8.14 -36.52 20.92
C SER A 21 8.06 -36.49 19.39
N ILE A 22 7.45 -35.46 18.80
CA ILE A 22 7.38 -35.28 17.35
C ILE A 22 8.73 -34.81 16.81
N ALA A 23 9.36 -33.84 17.50
CA ALA A 23 10.70 -33.36 17.15
C ALA A 23 11.75 -34.48 17.21
N GLU A 24 11.68 -35.35 18.21
CA GLU A 24 12.59 -36.47 18.37
C GLU A 24 12.35 -37.58 17.32
N ARG A 25 11.10 -37.80 16.89
CA ARG A 25 10.79 -38.70 15.76
C ARG A 25 11.32 -38.18 14.44
N LEU A 26 11.22 -36.88 14.18
CA LEU A 26 11.74 -36.26 12.94
C LEU A 26 13.27 -36.26 12.89
N LYS A 27 13.93 -36.10 14.04
CA LYS A 27 15.38 -36.22 14.16
C LYS A 27 15.87 -37.65 13.87
N ASN A 28 15.13 -38.65 14.32
CA ASN A 28 15.53 -40.06 14.20
C ASN A 28 15.05 -40.73 12.90
N ASN A 29 14.08 -40.15 12.19
CA ASN A 29 13.58 -40.64 10.90
C ASN A 29 13.39 -39.47 9.93
N PRO A 30 14.47 -38.83 9.45
CA PRO A 30 14.34 -37.78 8.45
C PRO A 30 13.69 -38.37 7.18
N PRO A 31 12.75 -37.64 6.55
CA PRO A 31 12.08 -38.12 5.34
C PRO A 31 13.12 -38.37 4.24
N LYS A 32 13.08 -39.58 3.66
CA LYS A 32 13.98 -39.96 2.57
C LYS A 32 13.63 -39.14 1.32
N THR A 33 14.52 -38.26 0.90
CA THR A 33 14.44 -37.57 -0.39
C THR A 33 14.58 -38.61 -1.51
N LYS A 34 13.50 -38.87 -2.25
CA LYS A 34 13.58 -39.66 -3.48
C LYS A 34 14.31 -38.85 -4.54
N GLY A 35 15.31 -39.50 -5.13
CA GLY A 35 16.32 -38.90 -5.99
C GLY A 35 15.80 -38.26 -7.28
N GLU A 36 16.71 -37.45 -7.82
CA GLU A 36 16.69 -36.73 -9.07
C GLU A 36 16.23 -37.61 -10.24
N ASN A 37 15.19 -37.15 -10.93
CA ASN A 37 14.89 -37.60 -12.29
C ASN A 37 15.00 -36.40 -13.23
N HIS A 38 15.88 -36.52 -14.22
CA HIS A 38 15.96 -35.66 -15.38
C HIS A 38 14.59 -35.49 -16.03
N PHE A 39 14.12 -34.24 -16.15
CA PHE A 39 12.88 -33.92 -16.85
C PHE A 39 13.23 -33.20 -18.16
N SER A 40 13.21 -33.95 -19.26
CA SER A 40 13.06 -33.43 -20.62
C SER A 40 11.62 -33.70 -21.07
N GLY A 41 10.81 -32.66 -21.30
CA GLY A 41 9.44 -32.89 -21.75
C GLY A 41 8.50 -31.69 -21.73
N ARG A 42 8.25 -31.19 -22.95
CA ARG A 42 7.07 -30.44 -23.46
C ARG A 42 5.94 -30.15 -22.46
N PHE A 43 5.69 -28.84 -22.29
CA PHE A 43 4.47 -28.29 -21.68
C PHE A 43 3.20 -28.81 -22.37
N ARG A 44 2.24 -29.29 -21.57
CA ARG A 44 0.83 -29.42 -21.96
C ARG A 44 0.00 -28.42 -21.16
N PRO A 45 -1.00 -27.75 -21.76
CA PRO A 45 -1.90 -26.86 -21.04
C PRO A 45 -2.80 -27.65 -20.06
N ILE A 46 -3.17 -26.95 -18.98
CA ILE A 46 -3.80 -27.49 -17.76
C ILE A 46 -5.32 -27.70 -17.91
N TYR A 47 -5.88 -27.61 -19.12
CA TYR A 47 -7.31 -27.82 -19.35
C TYR A 47 -7.57 -29.00 -20.27
N SER A 48 -8.58 -29.79 -19.94
CA SER A 48 -9.06 -30.84 -20.83
C SER A 48 -9.79 -30.23 -22.02
N ALA A 49 -9.67 -30.86 -23.21
CA ALA A 49 -10.39 -30.43 -24.42
C ALA A 49 -11.92 -30.36 -24.26
N LYS A 50 -12.46 -30.97 -23.18
CA LYS A 50 -13.87 -30.92 -22.81
C LYS A 50 -14.23 -29.57 -22.16
N GLU A 51 -13.37 -29.04 -21.29
CA GLU A 51 -13.58 -27.76 -20.59
C GLU A 51 -13.42 -26.54 -21.50
N GLU A 52 -12.59 -26.66 -22.55
CA GLU A 52 -12.44 -25.61 -23.56
C GLU A 52 -13.65 -25.56 -24.52
N LYS A 53 -14.28 -26.71 -24.78
CA LYS A 53 -15.49 -26.80 -25.61
C LYS A 53 -16.75 -26.28 -24.90
N GLU A 54 -16.86 -26.50 -23.60
CA GLU A 54 -17.97 -25.98 -22.78
C GLU A 54 -17.89 -24.45 -22.59
N ARG A 55 -16.67 -23.89 -22.51
CA ARG A 55 -16.48 -22.42 -22.47
C ARG A 55 -16.89 -21.73 -23.76
N ASN A 56 -16.60 -22.33 -24.91
CA ASN A 56 -16.93 -21.75 -26.22
C ASN A 56 -18.41 -21.91 -26.61
N ALA A 57 -19.17 -22.78 -25.92
CA ALA A 57 -20.58 -23.02 -26.20
C ALA A 57 -21.54 -21.99 -25.58
N VAL A 58 -21.07 -21.14 -24.66
CA VAL A 58 -21.92 -20.14 -23.96
C VAL A 58 -22.01 -18.79 -24.71
N VAL A 59 -21.19 -18.58 -25.73
CA VAL A 59 -21.06 -17.28 -26.42
C VAL A 59 -22.01 -17.12 -27.62
N ASP A 60 -22.75 -18.15 -28.02
CA ASP A 60 -23.52 -18.13 -29.27
C ASP A 60 -25.03 -18.33 -29.06
N GLN A 61 -25.70 -17.32 -28.48
CA GLN A 61 -27.15 -17.11 -28.67
C GLN A 61 -27.49 -15.62 -28.78
N PRO A 62 -27.99 -15.13 -29.93
CA PRO A 62 -28.44 -13.75 -30.07
C PRO A 62 -29.88 -13.57 -29.55
N ASN A 63 -30.03 -12.71 -28.53
CA ASN A 63 -31.32 -12.25 -28.02
C ASN A 63 -32.05 -11.36 -29.04
N LYS A 64 -32.86 -11.99 -29.90
CA LYS A 64 -33.97 -11.34 -30.61
C LYS A 64 -35.22 -11.36 -29.72
N ARG A 65 -35.50 -10.28 -29.00
CA ARG A 65 -36.86 -9.89 -28.56
C ARG A 65 -36.83 -8.57 -27.77
N LEU A 66 -37.15 -7.46 -28.42
CA LEU A 66 -37.87 -6.30 -27.85
C LEU A 66 -38.09 -5.25 -28.96
N LEU A 67 -39.08 -5.51 -29.79
CA LEU A 67 -39.75 -4.51 -30.63
C LEU A 67 -41.25 -4.82 -30.58
N LEU A 68 -42.06 -3.76 -30.54
CA LEU A 68 -43.52 -3.71 -30.33
C LEU A 68 -44.01 -3.70 -28.87
N LYS A 69 -44.24 -2.50 -28.33
CA LYS A 69 -45.60 -1.94 -28.11
C LYS A 69 -45.50 -0.61 -27.35
N ALA A 70 -45.85 0.49 -28.02
CA ALA A 70 -46.68 1.60 -27.50
C ALA A 70 -46.48 2.86 -28.36
N ILE A 71 -47.16 2.89 -29.51
CA ILE A 71 -47.68 4.14 -30.09
C ILE A 71 -49.15 4.15 -29.69
N GLY A 72 -49.62 5.23 -29.07
CA GLY A 72 -51.05 5.47 -28.89
C GLY A 72 -51.39 6.49 -27.81
N ALA A 73 -51.77 7.69 -28.28
CA ALA A 73 -52.44 8.78 -27.55
C ALA A 73 -51.57 9.59 -26.57
N GLY A 74 -51.55 10.91 -26.60
CA GLY A 74 -52.31 11.86 -27.38
C GLY A 74 -51.76 13.27 -27.11
N ALA A 75 -51.89 14.13 -28.10
CA ALA A 75 -51.64 15.56 -28.03
C ALA A 75 -52.46 16.22 -26.92
N ILE A 76 -51.93 17.30 -26.31
CA ILE A 76 -52.66 18.54 -26.01
C ILE A 76 -51.73 19.63 -25.41
N LEU A 77 -51.85 20.81 -26.04
CA LEU A 77 -51.55 22.20 -25.64
C LEU A 77 -50.11 22.70 -25.39
N ALA A 78 -49.70 23.57 -26.31
CA ALA A 78 -48.92 24.78 -26.05
C ALA A 78 -49.74 25.81 -25.23
N VAL A 79 -49.06 26.75 -24.54
CA VAL A 79 -49.30 28.23 -24.58
C VAL A 79 -48.54 28.96 -23.45
N SER A 80 -47.59 29.82 -23.88
CA SER A 80 -47.22 31.18 -23.43
C SER A 80 -46.73 31.57 -22.02
N GLY A 81 -45.77 32.52 -22.04
CA GLY A 81 -45.61 33.62 -21.07
C GLY A 81 -44.44 33.42 -20.08
N GLY A 82 -43.41 34.25 -19.95
CA GLY A 82 -43.23 35.67 -20.29
C GLY A 82 -43.56 36.58 -19.09
N LEU A 83 -42.59 36.84 -18.19
CA LEU A 83 -42.51 37.97 -17.23
C LEU A 83 -41.19 37.79 -16.43
N ALA A 84 -40.13 38.58 -16.58
CA ALA A 84 -39.92 40.01 -16.26
C ALA A 84 -39.73 40.31 -14.75
N LEU A 85 -38.52 40.81 -14.45
CA LEU A 85 -38.07 41.71 -13.37
C LEU A 85 -38.60 41.54 -11.93
N LYS A 86 -37.65 41.41 -10.99
CA LYS A 86 -37.60 42.35 -9.85
C LYS A 86 -36.19 42.54 -9.32
N ALA A 87 -35.76 43.79 -9.33
CA ALA A 87 -34.57 44.33 -8.71
C ALA A 87 -34.85 44.72 -7.25
N LEU A 88 -33.89 44.44 -6.38
CA LEU A 88 -33.58 45.07 -5.08
C LEU A 88 -32.08 44.75 -4.88
N GLY A 89 -31.11 45.66 -4.78
CA GLY A 89 -31.12 47.04 -4.31
C GLY A 89 -30.74 47.09 -2.83
N SER A 90 -29.43 47.20 -2.53
CA SER A 90 -28.85 48.22 -1.63
C SER A 90 -27.45 47.83 -1.11
N ASP A 91 -26.44 48.56 -1.57
CA ASP A 91 -25.41 49.26 -0.81
C ASP A 91 -25.01 48.73 0.57
N ASN A 92 -23.70 48.44 0.74
CA ASN A 92 -22.94 48.84 1.93
C ASN A 92 -21.44 48.54 1.78
N THR A 93 -20.65 49.58 1.54
CA THR A 93 -19.25 49.75 1.98
C THR A 93 -18.99 51.26 2.10
N PRO A 94 -17.95 51.75 2.83
CA PRO A 94 -17.21 51.17 3.95
C PRO A 94 -17.11 52.15 5.14
N SER A 95 -16.97 51.65 6.38
CA SER A 95 -16.55 52.49 7.51
C SER A 95 -15.05 52.35 7.75
N VAL A 96 -14.32 53.38 7.33
CA VAL A 96 -12.97 53.72 7.78
C VAL A 96 -13.00 53.92 9.30
N ARG A 97 -12.06 53.31 10.03
CA ARG A 97 -11.75 53.71 11.40
C ARG A 97 -10.24 53.81 11.58
N ALA A 98 -9.87 54.93 12.20
CA ALA A 98 -8.55 55.50 12.27
C ALA A 98 -7.59 54.75 13.20
N GLU A 99 -6.31 54.82 12.85
CA GLU A 99 -5.17 54.60 13.73
C GLU A 99 -5.11 55.65 14.85
N PRO A 100 -4.51 55.29 15.99
CA PRO A 100 -3.76 56.25 16.77
C PRO A 100 -2.26 55.91 16.89
N ASN A 101 -1.49 56.97 16.63
CA ASN A 101 -0.06 57.24 16.83
C ASN A 101 0.66 56.51 17.99
N PRO A 102 1.97 56.24 17.84
CA PRO A 102 2.80 55.59 18.85
C PRO A 102 3.26 56.57 19.93
N SER A 103 3.14 56.17 21.19
CA SER A 103 3.73 56.89 22.33
C SER A 103 5.18 56.47 22.55
N ALA A 104 6.01 57.49 22.74
CA ALA A 104 7.44 57.45 22.98
C ALA A 104 7.81 56.65 24.25
N ILE A 105 8.86 55.83 24.13
CA ILE A 105 9.57 55.22 25.26
C ILE A 105 10.94 55.92 25.35
N PRO A 106 11.34 56.44 26.53
CA PRO A 106 12.65 57.05 26.71
C PRO A 106 13.75 55.99 26.87
N SER A 107 14.88 56.22 26.18
CA SER A 107 16.17 55.54 26.40
C SER A 107 16.70 55.78 27.82
N PRO A 108 17.19 54.74 28.50
CA PRO A 108 18.22 54.90 29.51
C PRO A 108 19.61 54.64 28.93
N ALA A 109 20.55 55.42 29.44
CA ALA A 109 21.94 55.53 29.03
C ALA A 109 22.75 54.23 29.19
N ALA A 110 23.74 54.12 28.32
CA ALA A 110 24.76 53.07 28.32
C ALA A 110 25.63 53.12 29.59
N GLU A 111 25.75 51.98 30.26
CA GLU A 111 26.82 51.70 31.21
C GLU A 111 27.57 50.46 30.70
N THR A 112 28.66 50.71 29.98
CA THR A 112 29.46 49.68 29.32
C THR A 112 30.43 49.08 30.34
N THR A 113 30.01 48.04 31.06
CA THR A 113 30.93 47.20 31.84
C THR A 113 31.50 46.12 30.92
N ALA A 114 32.75 46.26 30.51
CA ALA A 114 33.47 45.26 29.75
C ALA A 114 33.77 44.03 30.64
N ILE A 115 32.90 43.02 30.58
CA ILE A 115 33.21 41.68 31.06
C ILE A 115 33.68 40.87 29.85
N ALA A 116 34.96 40.49 29.86
CA ALA A 116 35.53 39.60 28.86
C ALA A 116 34.85 38.22 28.95
N ALA A 117 33.79 38.03 28.15
CA ALA A 117 33.21 36.73 27.90
C ALA A 117 34.19 35.95 27.03
N THR A 118 34.79 34.91 27.61
CA THR A 118 35.40 33.83 26.84
C THR A 118 34.30 33.18 26.01
N GLU A 119 34.17 33.63 24.76
CA GLU A 119 33.34 32.97 23.75
C GLU A 119 33.79 31.52 23.66
N LYS A 120 32.98 30.61 24.21
CA LYS A 120 33.11 29.19 23.90
C LYS A 120 33.03 29.08 22.37
N PRO A 121 33.94 28.33 21.72
CA PRO A 121 33.87 28.12 20.29
C PRO A 121 32.46 27.60 19.98
N GLU A 122 31.75 28.38 19.17
CA GLU A 122 30.44 28.05 18.63
C GLU A 122 30.64 26.72 17.91
N THR A 123 30.21 25.62 18.54
CA THR A 123 30.33 24.29 17.96
C THR A 123 29.43 24.31 16.74
N THR A 124 30.04 24.43 15.56
CA THR A 124 29.34 24.25 14.29
C THR A 124 28.55 22.96 14.40
N PRO A 125 27.21 22.98 14.30
CA PRO A 125 26.43 21.77 14.41
C PRO A 125 26.98 20.78 13.38
N GLU A 126 27.35 19.58 13.84
CA GLU A 126 27.74 18.51 12.91
C GLU A 126 26.65 18.42 11.84
N PRO A 127 27.02 18.40 10.55
CA PRO A 127 26.03 18.20 9.50
C PRO A 127 25.26 16.92 9.83
N PRO A 128 23.92 16.93 9.76
CA PRO A 128 23.13 15.76 10.08
C PRO A 128 23.65 14.60 9.23
N LYS A 129 24.02 13.50 9.88
CA LYS A 129 24.39 12.27 9.17
C LYS A 129 23.26 11.96 8.20
N GLU A 130 23.56 11.80 6.91
CA GLU A 130 22.60 11.33 5.92
C GLU A 130 22.04 9.98 6.41
N ARG A 131 20.87 10.02 7.04
CA ARG A 131 20.15 8.86 7.56
C ARG A 131 18.95 8.66 6.66
N GLY A 132 19.12 7.81 5.65
CA GLY A 132 18.09 7.45 4.70
C GLY A 132 18.69 6.89 3.42
N GLY A 133 17.82 6.33 2.58
CA GLY A 133 18.22 5.66 1.35
C GLY A 133 17.21 4.63 0.88
N ILE A 134 17.47 4.08 -0.30
CA ILE A 134 16.68 2.99 -0.88
C ILE A 134 17.37 1.68 -0.49
N LEU A 135 16.60 0.78 0.10
CA LEU A 135 17.04 -0.48 0.67
C LEU A 135 16.19 -1.61 0.09
N THR A 136 16.82 -2.76 -0.04
CA THR A 136 16.18 -4.03 -0.37
C THR A 136 16.25 -4.98 0.83
N PRO A 137 15.25 -5.86 1.03
CA PRO A 137 15.25 -6.80 2.13
C PRO A 137 16.50 -7.67 2.19
N GLU A 138 17.06 -8.07 1.05
CA GLU A 138 18.25 -8.91 0.95
C GLU A 138 19.50 -8.23 1.53
N GLU A 139 19.56 -6.90 1.53
CA GLU A 139 20.69 -6.15 2.10
C GLU A 139 20.70 -6.18 3.63
N LEU A 140 19.53 -6.38 4.26
CA LEU A 140 19.38 -6.17 5.69
C LEU A 140 18.84 -7.37 6.45
N VAL A 141 18.04 -8.25 5.86
CA VAL A 141 17.32 -9.30 6.59
C VAL A 141 17.34 -10.63 5.83
N ASP A 142 17.96 -11.65 6.43
CA ASP A 142 17.78 -13.03 5.94
C ASP A 142 16.34 -13.45 6.20
N TYR A 143 15.69 -14.00 5.16
CA TYR A 143 14.31 -14.44 5.22
C TYR A 143 14.00 -15.43 6.35
N SER A 144 14.95 -16.29 6.72
CA SER A 144 14.83 -17.19 7.86
C SER A 144 14.57 -16.47 9.19
N GLN A 145 14.93 -15.18 9.29
CA GLN A 145 14.71 -14.36 10.47
C GLN A 145 13.28 -13.84 10.59
N VAL A 146 12.45 -13.97 9.54
CA VAL A 146 11.08 -13.44 9.54
C VAL A 146 9.98 -14.48 9.42
N ILE A 147 10.34 -15.74 9.14
CA ILE A 147 9.38 -16.84 8.96
C ILE A 147 8.49 -17.05 10.19
N GLU A 148 9.01 -16.78 11.39
CA GLU A 148 8.25 -16.93 12.63
C GLU A 148 7.13 -15.91 12.81
N PHE A 149 7.17 -14.79 12.08
CA PHE A 149 6.16 -13.73 12.13
C PHE A 149 5.06 -13.92 11.09
N VAL A 150 5.30 -14.73 10.04
CA VAL A 150 4.33 -14.98 8.97
C VAL A 150 3.03 -15.55 9.55
N GLY A 151 1.90 -14.93 9.20
CA GLY A 151 0.58 -15.30 9.69
C GLY A 151 0.29 -14.81 11.11
N LYS A 152 1.21 -14.08 11.75
CA LYS A 152 1.03 -13.53 13.10
C LYS A 152 0.95 -12.01 13.15
N LEU A 153 1.40 -11.32 12.11
CA LEU A 153 1.47 -9.86 12.10
C LEU A 153 0.09 -9.26 11.93
N ARG A 154 -0.24 -8.31 12.80
CA ARG A 154 -1.28 -7.30 12.58
C ARG A 154 -0.64 -6.02 12.10
N ASN A 155 -1.37 -5.25 11.31
CA ASN A 155 -0.97 -3.90 11.01
C ASN A 155 -1.07 -3.08 12.30
N SER A 156 0.09 -2.69 12.82
CA SER A 156 0.23 -1.73 13.92
C SER A 156 0.79 -0.40 13.41
N HIS A 157 0.58 -0.13 12.13
CA HIS A 157 1.19 1.00 11.43
C HIS A 157 0.28 1.50 10.32
N ASP A 158 0.57 2.69 9.83
CA ASP A 158 -0.13 3.28 8.70
C ASP A 158 0.02 2.35 7.49
N SER A 159 -1.08 2.13 6.76
CA SER A 159 -1.10 1.22 5.62
C SER A 159 -2.01 1.73 4.53
N VAL A 160 -1.54 1.76 3.30
CA VAL A 160 -2.33 2.17 2.13
C VAL A 160 -2.11 1.16 1.01
N LEU A 161 -3.17 0.85 0.27
CA LEU A 161 -3.07 0.16 -1.00
C LEU A 161 -3.45 1.10 -2.13
N SER A 162 -2.67 1.09 -3.20
CA SER A 162 -2.91 1.89 -4.39
C SER A 162 -3.29 1.02 -5.57
N GLU A 163 -4.42 1.34 -6.22
CA GLU A 163 -4.77 0.83 -7.54
C GLU A 163 -4.85 2.00 -8.51
N SER A 164 -3.70 2.41 -9.03
CA SER A 164 -3.57 3.73 -9.66
C SER A 164 -4.26 3.84 -11.03
N LEU A 165 -4.41 2.74 -11.77
CA LEU A 165 -5.12 2.60 -13.05
C LEU A 165 -5.42 1.11 -13.30
N PHE A 166 -6.12 0.79 -14.39
CA PHE A 166 -6.22 -0.59 -14.85
C PHE A 166 -5.03 -0.96 -15.74
N THR A 167 -4.53 -2.21 -15.61
CA THR A 167 -3.41 -2.70 -16.43
C THR A 167 -3.69 -2.63 -17.93
N LYS A 168 -4.94 -2.88 -18.33
CA LYS A 168 -5.38 -2.72 -19.73
C LYS A 168 -5.33 -1.27 -20.24
N GLU A 169 -5.56 -0.28 -19.38
CA GLU A 169 -5.49 1.14 -19.75
C GLU A 169 -4.03 1.50 -20.07
N LEU A 170 -3.10 1.08 -19.21
CA LEU A 170 -1.67 1.26 -19.41
C LEU A 170 -1.13 0.49 -20.61
N ALA A 171 -1.67 -0.70 -20.89
CA ALA A 171 -1.30 -1.48 -22.06
C ALA A 171 -1.75 -0.82 -23.37
N GLY A 172 -2.86 -0.07 -23.36
CA GLY A 172 -3.33 0.68 -24.52
C GLY A 172 -2.48 1.92 -24.88
N PHE A 173 -1.57 2.34 -24.02
CA PHE A 173 -0.68 3.47 -24.28
C PHE A 173 0.56 3.06 -25.09
N SER A 174 1.12 4.02 -25.85
CA SER A 174 2.49 3.90 -26.33
C SER A 174 3.45 3.75 -25.15
N THR A 175 4.65 3.21 -25.40
CA THR A 175 5.64 3.05 -24.33
C THR A 175 5.98 4.38 -23.67
N GLU A 176 6.19 5.45 -24.45
CA GLU A 176 6.50 6.79 -23.94
C GLU A 176 5.36 7.34 -23.09
N LYS A 177 4.12 7.15 -23.56
CA LYS A 177 2.95 7.63 -22.83
C LYS A 177 2.74 6.87 -21.52
N ARG A 178 2.95 5.56 -21.53
CA ARG A 178 2.92 4.73 -20.32
C ARG A 178 3.95 5.19 -19.31
N GLN A 179 5.19 5.45 -19.74
CA GLN A 179 6.26 5.96 -18.88
C GLN A 179 5.92 7.31 -18.27
N GLU A 180 5.37 8.23 -19.07
CA GLU A 180 4.92 9.54 -18.58
C GLU A 180 3.87 9.39 -17.47
N VAL A 181 2.88 8.52 -17.67
CA VAL A 181 1.80 8.26 -16.70
C VAL A 181 2.34 7.59 -15.44
N LEU A 182 3.19 6.56 -15.55
CA LEU A 182 3.80 5.89 -14.39
C LEU A 182 4.65 6.86 -13.56
N LYS A 183 5.44 7.73 -14.22
CA LYS A 183 6.21 8.77 -13.53
C LYS A 183 5.31 9.79 -12.84
N ALA A 184 4.20 10.18 -13.47
CA ALA A 184 3.23 11.09 -12.87
C ALA A 184 2.59 10.48 -11.61
N ILE A 185 2.26 9.18 -11.65
CA ILE A 185 1.77 8.41 -10.49
C ILE A 185 2.82 8.42 -9.37
N ALA A 186 4.04 7.95 -9.65
CA ALA A 186 5.14 7.88 -8.68
C ALA A 186 5.40 9.24 -8.01
N LYS A 187 5.46 10.33 -8.80
CA LYS A 187 5.66 11.68 -8.26
C LYS A 187 4.50 12.13 -7.37
N ALA A 188 3.26 11.82 -7.73
CA ALA A 188 2.08 12.18 -6.92
C ALA A 188 2.09 11.48 -5.56
N HIS A 189 2.41 10.18 -5.53
CA HIS A 189 2.57 9.42 -4.30
C HIS A 189 3.71 9.99 -3.45
N ALA A 190 4.87 10.28 -4.04
CA ALA A 190 5.99 10.88 -3.32
C ALA A 190 5.62 12.24 -2.69
N GLN A 191 4.91 13.09 -3.43
CA GLN A 191 4.44 14.39 -2.94
C GLN A 191 3.47 14.24 -1.77
N ALA A 192 2.50 13.31 -1.84
CA ALA A 192 1.58 13.04 -0.74
C ALA A 192 2.32 12.58 0.52
N LEU A 193 3.31 11.69 0.36
CA LEU A 193 4.08 11.13 1.47
C LEU A 193 4.99 12.17 2.12
N VAL A 194 5.66 13.00 1.33
CA VAL A 194 6.50 14.09 1.85
C VAL A 194 5.65 15.16 2.56
N GLU A 195 4.47 15.50 2.04
CA GLU A 195 3.55 16.39 2.76
C GLU A 195 3.04 15.79 4.06
N TYR A 196 2.75 14.48 4.07
CA TYR A 196 2.22 13.78 5.23
C TYR A 196 3.25 13.65 6.37
N TYR A 197 4.45 13.17 6.06
CA TYR A 197 5.51 12.98 7.06
C TYR A 197 6.28 14.27 7.37
N GLY A 198 6.32 15.21 6.43
CA GLY A 198 7.04 16.48 6.57
C GLY A 198 8.50 16.27 6.93
N ASP A 199 8.94 16.94 8.00
CA ASP A 199 10.30 16.88 8.51
C ASP A 199 10.63 15.68 9.40
N ASN A 200 9.66 14.79 9.63
CA ASN A 200 9.90 13.59 10.41
C ASN A 200 10.64 12.52 9.60
N GLU A 201 11.61 11.86 10.21
CA GLU A 201 12.17 10.62 9.66
C GLU A 201 11.07 9.54 9.60
N ALA A 202 11.02 8.82 8.48
CA ALA A 202 10.03 7.79 8.21
C ALA A 202 10.68 6.55 7.57
N ILE A 203 10.07 5.38 7.83
CA ILE A 203 10.39 4.12 7.16
C ILE A 203 9.23 3.76 6.25
N ILE A 204 9.45 3.79 4.94
CA ILE A 204 8.42 3.58 3.93
C ILE A 204 8.67 2.23 3.26
N GLY A 205 7.87 1.22 3.61
CA GLY A 205 7.83 -0.06 2.92
C GLY A 205 6.99 0.03 1.66
N LEU A 206 7.64 0.03 0.51
CA LEU A 206 7.02 -0.09 -0.80
C LEU A 206 6.84 -1.58 -1.11
N ASP A 207 5.60 -2.01 -1.26
CA ASP A 207 5.23 -3.37 -1.64
C ASP A 207 4.74 -3.38 -3.10
N PRO A 208 5.63 -3.62 -4.09
CA PRO A 208 5.17 -3.87 -5.44
C PRO A 208 4.32 -5.15 -5.48
N GLY A 209 3.04 -5.02 -5.83
CA GLY A 209 2.08 -6.11 -5.91
C GLY A 209 2.55 -7.28 -6.78
N HIS A 210 2.02 -8.46 -6.51
CA HIS A 210 2.28 -9.69 -7.27
C HIS A 210 3.78 -10.05 -7.35
N GLY A 211 4.18 -10.91 -8.29
CA GLY A 211 5.57 -11.34 -8.48
C GLY A 211 5.68 -12.82 -8.83
N SER A 212 6.84 -13.22 -9.38
CA SER A 212 7.08 -14.63 -9.75
C SER A 212 5.98 -15.19 -10.67
N SER A 213 5.40 -16.33 -10.30
CA SER A 213 4.27 -16.97 -10.99
C SER A 213 2.94 -16.21 -10.89
N ASP A 214 2.78 -15.32 -9.91
CA ASP A 214 1.63 -14.44 -9.76
C ASP A 214 1.84 -13.21 -10.64
N VAL A 215 1.22 -13.21 -11.82
CA VAL A 215 1.36 -12.12 -12.80
C VAL A 215 0.45 -10.92 -12.52
N GLY A 216 -0.53 -11.08 -11.63
CA GLY A 216 -1.62 -10.13 -11.43
C GLY A 216 -2.50 -9.97 -12.67
N SER A 217 -3.10 -8.80 -12.81
CA SER A 217 -3.83 -8.43 -14.03
C SER A 217 -2.88 -8.26 -15.22
N SER A 218 -3.41 -8.34 -16.44
CA SER A 218 -2.63 -8.15 -17.66
C SER A 218 -3.41 -7.42 -18.73
N GLY A 219 -2.69 -6.84 -19.69
CA GLY A 219 -3.23 -6.18 -20.87
C GLY A 219 -2.34 -6.42 -22.08
N THR A 220 -2.87 -6.20 -23.28
CA THR A 220 -2.14 -6.39 -24.54
C THR A 220 -1.94 -5.05 -25.22
N THR A 221 -0.71 -4.75 -25.63
CA THR A 221 -0.38 -3.53 -26.37
C THR A 221 -0.91 -3.60 -27.81
N PRO A 222 -0.99 -2.46 -28.53
CA PRO A 222 -1.34 -2.45 -29.95
C PRO A 222 -0.45 -3.36 -30.82
N GLU A 223 0.80 -3.59 -30.42
CA GLU A 223 1.77 -4.47 -31.10
C GLU A 223 1.62 -5.96 -30.71
N GLY A 224 0.64 -6.29 -29.87
CA GLY A 224 0.38 -7.67 -29.43
C GLY A 224 1.26 -8.13 -28.26
N LYS A 225 2.02 -7.23 -27.62
CA LYS A 225 2.83 -7.58 -26.44
C LYS A 225 1.96 -7.61 -25.18
N THR A 226 2.08 -8.65 -24.37
CA THR A 226 1.46 -8.68 -23.04
C THR A 226 2.25 -7.84 -22.05
N ILE A 227 1.55 -7.05 -21.24
CA ILE A 227 2.07 -6.33 -20.08
C ILE A 227 1.37 -6.89 -18.85
N ALA A 228 2.16 -7.24 -17.84
CA ALA A 228 1.65 -7.79 -16.59
C ALA A 228 1.73 -6.76 -15.46
N GLU A 229 0.78 -6.80 -14.54
CA GLU A 229 0.73 -5.95 -13.36
C GLU A 229 2.00 -6.05 -12.51
N LYS A 230 2.55 -7.27 -12.33
CA LYS A 230 3.80 -7.45 -11.57
C LYS A 230 4.99 -6.64 -12.11
N GLU A 231 5.02 -6.36 -13.42
CA GLU A 231 6.08 -5.58 -14.06
C GLU A 231 5.84 -4.09 -13.83
N LEU A 232 4.59 -3.64 -14.00
CA LEU A 232 4.19 -2.25 -13.80
C LEU A 232 4.34 -1.81 -12.34
N THR A 233 3.93 -2.66 -11.40
CA THR A 233 4.03 -2.38 -9.96
C THR A 233 5.50 -2.29 -9.51
N TRP A 234 6.35 -3.16 -10.03
CA TRP A 234 7.81 -3.10 -9.82
C TRP A 234 8.39 -1.78 -10.34
N GLU A 235 8.08 -1.45 -11.59
CA GLU A 235 8.57 -0.25 -12.26
C GLU A 235 8.17 1.03 -11.52
N VAL A 236 6.87 1.19 -11.21
CA VAL A 236 6.38 2.40 -10.51
C VAL A 236 6.93 2.51 -9.09
N SER A 237 7.18 1.39 -8.41
CA SER A 237 7.76 1.40 -7.05
C SER A 237 9.21 1.87 -7.06
N GLN A 238 10.00 1.51 -8.07
CA GLN A 238 11.36 2.04 -8.22
C GLN A 238 11.34 3.55 -8.51
N MET A 239 10.45 4.01 -9.40
CA MET A 239 10.29 5.45 -9.67
C MET A 239 9.87 6.20 -8.40
N LEU A 240 8.94 5.64 -7.63
CA LEU A 240 8.48 6.22 -6.37
C LEU A 240 9.62 6.30 -5.35
N ALA A 241 10.44 5.26 -5.24
CA ALA A 241 11.59 5.26 -4.34
C ALA A 241 12.58 6.40 -4.67
N GLU A 242 12.90 6.61 -5.95
CA GLU A 242 13.79 7.69 -6.38
C GLU A 242 13.18 9.08 -6.16
N GLU A 243 11.88 9.26 -6.44
CA GLU A 243 11.18 10.52 -6.18
C GLU A 243 11.09 10.81 -4.68
N LEU A 244 10.83 9.82 -3.83
CA LEU A 244 10.84 9.96 -2.37
C LEU A 244 12.23 10.33 -1.87
N LYS A 245 13.29 9.66 -2.33
CA LYS A 245 14.67 9.98 -1.97
C LYS A 245 15.00 11.43 -2.33
N THR A 246 14.62 11.85 -3.53
CA THR A 246 14.87 13.20 -4.04
C THR A 246 14.10 14.26 -3.24
N LEU A 247 12.78 14.10 -3.09
CA LEU A 247 11.91 15.09 -2.47
C LEU A 247 12.07 15.15 -0.94
N SER A 248 12.45 14.05 -0.30
CA SER A 248 12.75 14.02 1.14
C SER A 248 14.19 14.44 1.47
N HIS A 249 15.01 14.76 0.48
CA HIS A 249 16.45 15.01 0.66
C HIS A 249 17.16 13.86 1.40
N ASN A 250 16.88 12.62 0.98
CA ASN A 250 17.43 11.39 1.54
C ASN A 250 17.14 11.18 3.05
N ARG A 251 16.04 11.76 3.56
CA ARG A 251 15.63 11.66 4.97
C ARG A 251 14.86 10.38 5.30
N TYR A 252 14.24 9.76 4.30
CA TYR A 252 13.43 8.55 4.51
C TYR A 252 14.25 7.28 4.27
N PHE A 253 13.98 6.25 5.06
CA PHE A 253 14.39 4.89 4.73
C PHE A 253 13.31 4.26 3.86
N ILE A 254 13.63 3.99 2.62
CA ILE A 254 12.70 3.46 1.63
C ILE A 254 13.05 2.00 1.42
N VAL A 255 12.11 1.11 1.69
CA VAL A 255 12.30 -0.33 1.61
C VAL A 255 11.46 -0.90 0.48
N ILE A 256 12.06 -1.46 -0.56
CA ILE A 256 11.32 -2.14 -1.63
C ILE A 256 11.16 -3.63 -1.25
N LEU A 257 9.98 -4.02 -0.79
CA LEU A 257 9.73 -5.25 -0.02
C LEU A 257 9.79 -6.57 -0.80
N ARG A 258 10.04 -6.51 -2.11
CA ARG A 258 10.40 -7.68 -2.92
C ARG A 258 11.46 -7.28 -3.95
N PRO A 259 12.23 -8.22 -4.51
CA PRO A 259 12.99 -7.97 -5.73
C PRO A 259 12.09 -8.01 -6.98
N HIS A 260 12.67 -7.72 -8.15
CA HIS A 260 11.96 -7.74 -9.43
C HIS A 260 11.27 -9.08 -9.70
N ASP A 261 11.98 -10.18 -9.46
CA ASP A 261 11.48 -11.54 -9.62
C ASP A 261 11.71 -12.33 -8.34
N PRO A 262 10.78 -12.27 -7.36
CA PRO A 262 10.95 -12.97 -6.10
C PRO A 262 10.94 -14.49 -6.32
N GLN A 263 11.86 -15.18 -5.66
CA GLN A 263 11.73 -16.61 -5.46
C GLN A 263 10.70 -16.82 -4.35
N ASP A 264 9.47 -17.08 -4.76
CA ASP A 264 8.42 -17.46 -3.82
C ASP A 264 8.73 -18.84 -3.26
N ARG A 265 8.46 -19.01 -1.96
CA ARG A 265 8.62 -20.28 -1.25
C ARG A 265 7.33 -20.58 -0.54
N ASP A 266 6.94 -21.84 -0.58
CA ASP A 266 5.92 -22.42 0.29
C ASP A 266 6.43 -22.32 1.74
N LEU A 267 5.68 -21.62 2.60
CA LEU A 267 6.15 -21.25 3.94
C LEU A 267 5.62 -22.19 5.02
N ASP A 268 4.48 -22.82 4.79
CA ASP A 268 3.86 -23.76 5.73
C ASP A 268 4.06 -25.23 5.36
N GLY A 269 4.61 -25.50 4.18
CA GLY A 269 4.94 -26.83 3.68
C GLY A 269 3.75 -27.58 3.10
N ASP A 270 2.66 -26.90 2.74
CA ASP A 270 1.47 -27.51 2.16
C ASP A 270 1.59 -27.83 0.66
N GLY A 271 2.70 -27.45 0.04
CA GLY A 271 3.01 -27.63 -1.38
C GLY A 271 2.47 -26.52 -2.29
N THR A 272 1.87 -25.47 -1.72
CA THR A 272 1.29 -24.32 -2.41
C THR A 272 1.94 -23.03 -1.91
N ILE A 273 1.94 -22.00 -2.75
CA ILE A 273 2.39 -20.66 -2.35
C ILE A 273 1.17 -19.76 -2.37
N ALA A 274 0.56 -19.57 -1.21
CA ALA A 274 -0.66 -18.79 -1.11
C ALA A 274 -0.35 -17.28 -1.21
N PRO A 275 -1.23 -16.46 -1.82
CA PRO A 275 -1.07 -15.00 -1.85
C PRO A 275 -0.87 -14.39 -0.45
N VAL A 276 -1.58 -14.92 0.55
CA VAL A 276 -1.48 -14.47 1.95
C VAL A 276 -0.07 -14.64 2.53
N GLU A 277 0.63 -15.72 2.18
CA GLU A 277 2.00 -15.98 2.64
C GLU A 277 2.96 -14.92 2.09
N ARG A 278 2.81 -14.56 0.80
CA ARG A 278 3.64 -13.52 0.16
C ARG A 278 3.47 -12.18 0.85
N ILE A 279 2.24 -11.77 1.12
CA ILE A 279 1.95 -10.47 1.75
C ILE A 279 2.45 -10.47 3.21
N GLN A 280 2.20 -11.54 3.96
CA GLN A 280 2.70 -11.67 5.34
C GLN A 280 4.22 -11.63 5.42
N LYS A 281 4.92 -12.28 4.48
CA LYS A 281 6.37 -12.19 4.33
C LYS A 281 6.83 -10.75 4.16
N ARG A 282 6.20 -9.97 3.28
CA ARG A 282 6.59 -8.58 2.99
C ARG A 282 6.38 -7.67 4.21
N LYS A 283 5.26 -7.81 4.92
CA LYS A 283 5.03 -7.12 6.20
C LYS A 283 6.07 -7.48 7.25
N ALA A 284 6.44 -8.76 7.35
CA ALA A 284 7.44 -9.21 8.30
C ALA A 284 8.85 -8.67 8.01
N LEU A 285 9.21 -8.57 6.73
CA LEU A 285 10.45 -7.92 6.30
C LEU A 285 10.46 -6.45 6.72
N LEU A 286 9.38 -5.71 6.50
CA LEU A 286 9.27 -4.30 6.90
C LEU A 286 9.49 -4.12 8.40
N MET A 287 8.79 -4.90 9.24
CA MET A 287 8.94 -4.82 10.69
C MET A 287 10.35 -5.19 11.16
N LYS A 288 10.98 -6.18 10.51
CA LYS A 288 12.35 -6.56 10.86
C LYS A 288 13.36 -5.51 10.45
N MET A 289 13.13 -4.81 9.34
CA MET A 289 13.96 -3.70 8.91
C MET A 289 13.81 -2.49 9.83
N GLU A 290 12.60 -2.19 10.29
CA GLU A 290 12.39 -1.16 11.31
C GLU A 290 13.24 -1.43 12.56
N GLN A 291 13.21 -2.65 13.09
CA GLN A 291 14.02 -3.03 14.26
C GLN A 291 15.53 -2.84 14.04
N LYS A 292 16.00 -2.93 12.79
CA LYS A 292 17.42 -2.73 12.44
C LYS A 292 17.80 -1.27 12.20
N LEU A 293 16.85 -0.47 11.71
CA LEU A 293 17.06 0.93 11.36
C LEU A 293 16.83 1.88 12.55
N ARG A 294 16.01 1.47 13.53
CA ARG A 294 15.76 2.24 14.75
C ARG A 294 16.83 1.92 15.80
N ASP A 295 17.60 2.94 16.20
CA ASP A 295 18.60 2.84 17.26
C ASP A 295 17.97 2.66 18.66
N LYS A 296 16.76 3.21 18.85
CA LYS A 296 16.09 3.31 20.15
C LYS A 296 14.78 2.50 20.17
N PRO A 297 14.55 1.66 21.19
CA PRO A 297 13.32 0.86 21.30
C PRO A 297 12.04 1.70 21.29
N GLU A 298 12.06 2.90 21.90
CA GLU A 298 10.91 3.80 21.96
C GLU A 298 10.54 4.43 20.61
N ASP A 299 11.38 4.31 19.58
CA ASP A 299 11.10 4.81 18.23
C ASP A 299 10.52 3.74 17.29
N ILE A 300 10.46 2.49 17.75
CA ILE A 300 9.77 1.39 17.05
C ILE A 300 8.26 1.70 17.00
N GLY A 301 7.66 1.51 15.83
CA GLY A 301 6.25 1.80 15.53
C GLY A 301 5.99 3.24 15.08
N LYS A 302 6.97 4.15 15.18
CA LYS A 302 6.78 5.55 14.77
C LYS A 302 7.03 5.71 13.27
N ASN A 303 6.20 6.51 12.60
CA ASN A 303 6.38 6.95 11.21
C ASN A 303 6.76 5.82 10.24
N ILE A 304 6.11 4.67 10.37
CA ILE A 304 6.30 3.53 9.50
C ILE A 304 5.07 3.34 8.63
N LEU A 305 5.28 3.14 7.33
CA LEU A 305 4.23 2.95 6.34
C LEU A 305 4.43 1.64 5.60
N TYR A 306 3.33 0.92 5.41
CA TYR A 306 3.22 -0.11 4.37
C TYR A 306 2.38 0.40 3.21
N LEU A 307 3.00 0.63 2.07
CA LEU A 307 2.34 1.10 0.85
C LEU A 307 2.38 -0.01 -0.20
N SER A 308 1.24 -0.65 -0.44
CA SER A 308 1.09 -1.68 -1.47
C SER A 308 0.70 -1.04 -2.80
N MET A 309 1.44 -1.35 -3.86
CA MET A 309 1.26 -0.78 -5.19
C MET A 309 0.68 -1.83 -6.14
N HIS A 310 -0.48 -1.54 -6.72
CA HIS A 310 -1.25 -2.42 -7.58
C HIS A 310 -1.82 -1.66 -8.80
N PHE A 311 -2.28 -2.43 -9.78
CA PHE A 311 -3.08 -1.94 -10.89
C PHE A 311 -4.33 -2.81 -11.05
N ASN A 312 -5.46 -2.16 -11.27
CA ASN A 312 -6.74 -2.82 -11.38
C ASN A 312 -6.81 -3.76 -12.60
N GLY A 313 -7.66 -4.78 -12.48
CA GLY A 313 -7.99 -5.71 -13.56
C GLY A 313 -9.49 -5.90 -13.69
N SER A 314 -10.02 -5.87 -14.91
CA SER A 314 -11.42 -6.22 -15.17
C SER A 314 -11.62 -6.70 -16.61
N SER A 315 -12.54 -7.64 -16.78
CA SER A 315 -13.02 -8.10 -18.08
C SER A 315 -14.03 -7.12 -18.71
N ASP A 316 -14.64 -6.22 -17.92
CA ASP A 316 -15.53 -5.18 -18.45
C ASP A 316 -14.68 -4.09 -19.12
N PRO A 317 -14.80 -3.89 -20.45
CA PRO A 317 -14.00 -2.90 -21.17
C PRO A 317 -14.26 -1.46 -20.68
N ASN A 318 -15.42 -1.18 -20.10
CA ASN A 318 -15.82 0.16 -19.66
C ASN A 318 -15.33 0.50 -18.24
N GLN A 319 -14.82 -0.48 -17.49
CA GLN A 319 -14.20 -0.21 -16.20
C GLN A 319 -12.80 0.37 -16.39
N GLY A 320 -12.52 1.44 -15.66
CA GLY A 320 -11.28 2.20 -15.71
C GLY A 320 -11.15 3.10 -14.50
N GLY A 321 -9.97 3.70 -14.30
CA GLY A 321 -9.75 4.71 -13.27
C GLY A 321 -8.87 4.30 -12.10
N ALA A 322 -8.61 5.28 -11.23
CA ALA A 322 -7.76 5.17 -10.05
C ALA A 322 -8.59 5.03 -8.76
N GLU A 323 -8.19 4.15 -7.85
CA GLU A 323 -8.67 4.07 -6.46
C GLU A 323 -7.54 3.79 -5.47
N MET A 324 -7.80 4.11 -4.20
CA MET A 324 -6.90 3.84 -3.08
C MET A 324 -7.70 3.17 -1.97
N TYR A 325 -7.05 2.33 -1.18
CA TYR A 325 -7.67 1.69 -0.03
C TYR A 325 -6.89 1.97 1.25
N TRP A 326 -7.62 2.09 2.35
CA TRP A 326 -7.08 2.10 3.71
C TRP A 326 -7.67 0.93 4.51
N PRO A 327 -6.97 0.43 5.55
CA PRO A 327 -7.41 -0.72 6.32
C PRO A 327 -8.75 -0.47 7.00
N ASN A 328 -9.61 -1.48 7.02
CA ASN A 328 -10.80 -1.45 7.87
C ASN A 328 -10.48 -1.75 9.34
N SER A 329 -11.49 -1.65 10.20
CA SER A 329 -11.36 -1.92 11.64
C SER A 329 -10.96 -3.37 12.00
N PHE A 330 -11.10 -4.30 11.06
CA PHE A 330 -10.64 -5.67 11.24
C PHE A 330 -9.12 -5.80 11.00
N ALA A 331 -8.60 -5.11 9.98
CA ALA A 331 -7.18 -5.07 9.64
C ALA A 331 -6.33 -4.31 10.68
N VAL A 332 -6.80 -3.12 11.08
CA VAL A 332 -6.14 -2.23 12.04
C VAL A 332 -7.15 -1.88 13.13
N LYS A 333 -6.89 -2.38 14.35
CA LYS A 333 -7.72 -2.06 15.52
C LYS A 333 -7.48 -0.68 16.08
N ASP A 334 -6.29 -0.12 15.87
CA ASP A 334 -5.96 1.22 16.34
C ASP A 334 -6.67 2.26 15.45
N ASP A 335 -7.64 2.95 16.03
CA ASP A 335 -8.41 3.99 15.35
C ASP A 335 -7.53 5.14 14.84
N ASN A 336 -6.42 5.45 15.52
CA ASN A 336 -5.52 6.51 15.10
C ASN A 336 -4.79 6.11 13.80
N HIS A 337 -4.22 4.92 13.75
CA HIS A 337 -3.58 4.41 12.52
C HIS A 337 -4.56 4.25 11.36
N ARG A 338 -5.82 3.88 11.65
CA ARG A 338 -6.85 3.79 10.62
C ARG A 338 -7.22 5.17 10.06
N GLN A 339 -7.43 6.18 10.91
CA GLN A 339 -7.72 7.55 10.49
C GLN A 339 -6.54 8.18 9.73
N ALA A 340 -5.31 7.95 10.22
CA ALA A 340 -4.08 8.33 9.55
C ALA A 340 -3.98 7.73 8.14
N SER A 341 -4.23 6.42 8.02
CA SER A 341 -4.24 5.70 6.73
C SER A 341 -5.34 6.21 5.80
N GLU A 342 -6.53 6.51 6.31
CA GLU A 342 -7.62 7.10 5.53
C GLU A 342 -7.24 8.48 4.99
N ALA A 343 -6.69 9.36 5.83
CA ALA A 343 -6.25 10.69 5.43
C ALA A 343 -5.15 10.61 4.36
N LEU A 344 -4.19 9.71 4.53
CA LEU A 344 -3.11 9.48 3.58
C LEU A 344 -3.64 8.92 2.24
N ALA A 345 -4.52 7.91 2.27
CA ALA A 345 -5.12 7.33 1.08
C ALA A 345 -5.91 8.36 0.26
N LYS A 346 -6.67 9.25 0.92
CA LYS A 346 -7.38 10.36 0.25
C LYS A 346 -6.40 11.35 -0.39
N SER A 347 -5.35 11.73 0.32
CA SER A 347 -4.31 12.64 -0.20
C SER A 347 -3.61 12.05 -1.43
N ILE A 348 -3.20 10.77 -1.35
CA ILE A 348 -2.60 10.05 -2.48
C ILE A 348 -3.59 10.03 -3.66
N GLN A 349 -4.84 9.60 -3.45
CA GLN A 349 -5.85 9.54 -4.52
C GLN A 349 -6.01 10.87 -5.26
N ASP A 350 -6.21 11.98 -4.53
CA ASP A 350 -6.45 13.29 -5.13
C ASP A 350 -5.26 13.76 -5.97
N LYS A 351 -4.04 13.55 -5.47
CA LYS A 351 -2.81 13.88 -6.19
C LYS A 351 -2.60 12.97 -7.40
N THR A 352 -2.82 11.66 -7.26
CA THR A 352 -2.65 10.68 -8.35
C THR A 352 -3.60 10.98 -9.51
N VAL A 353 -4.89 11.17 -9.24
CA VAL A 353 -5.89 11.53 -10.26
C VAL A 353 -5.51 12.84 -10.96
N THR A 354 -5.11 13.85 -10.18
CA THR A 354 -4.68 15.15 -10.72
C THR A 354 -3.45 15.00 -11.62
N ALA A 355 -2.44 14.23 -11.18
CA ALA A 355 -1.20 14.02 -11.91
C ALA A 355 -1.43 13.24 -13.21
N ILE A 356 -2.24 12.18 -13.17
CA ILE A 356 -2.62 11.41 -14.38
C ILE A 356 -3.33 12.33 -15.39
N ARG A 357 -4.30 13.14 -14.94
CA ARG A 357 -5.00 14.10 -15.81
C ARG A 357 -4.09 15.15 -16.43
N LYS A 358 -3.03 15.59 -15.72
CA LYS A 358 -2.02 16.51 -16.26
C LYS A 358 -1.20 15.92 -17.40
N THR A 359 -1.13 14.60 -17.52
CA THR A 359 -0.57 13.96 -18.72
C THR A 359 -1.50 14.09 -19.94
N GLY A 360 -2.75 14.50 -19.77
CA GLY A 360 -3.76 14.50 -20.82
C GLY A 360 -4.58 13.20 -20.92
N TYR A 361 -4.34 12.23 -20.03
CA TYR A 361 -5.21 11.06 -19.88
C TYR A 361 -6.35 11.33 -18.90
N ASN A 362 -7.60 11.24 -19.36
CA ASN A 362 -8.77 11.48 -18.51
C ASN A 362 -9.14 10.25 -17.68
N THR A 363 -8.46 10.04 -16.55
CA THR A 363 -8.77 8.95 -15.63
C THR A 363 -10.05 9.20 -14.82
N PHE A 364 -10.83 8.14 -14.61
CA PHE A 364 -11.95 8.14 -13.67
C PHE A 364 -11.42 8.18 -12.23
N ASP A 365 -12.02 9.05 -11.43
CA ASP A 365 -11.73 9.13 -10.00
C ASP A 365 -12.70 8.21 -9.25
N ARG A 366 -12.24 6.99 -8.94
CA ARG A 366 -13.03 5.99 -8.22
C ARG A 366 -12.97 6.18 -6.69
N LYS A 367 -12.29 7.23 -6.22
CA LYS A 367 -12.12 7.64 -4.83
C LYS A 367 -11.26 6.68 -3.99
N ALA A 368 -10.80 7.20 -2.86
CA ALA A 368 -10.26 6.38 -1.79
C ALA A 368 -11.41 5.70 -1.02
N LYS A 369 -11.23 4.44 -0.60
CA LYS A 369 -12.25 3.63 0.08
C LYS A 369 -11.65 2.85 1.25
N GLU A 370 -12.49 2.52 2.22
CA GLU A 370 -12.12 1.52 3.21
C GLU A 370 -12.03 0.15 2.52
N ASP A 371 -11.02 -0.64 2.88
CA ASP A 371 -10.87 -2.02 2.42
C ASP A 371 -12.17 -2.81 2.69
N PRO A 372 -12.87 -3.30 1.64
CA PRO A 372 -14.18 -3.92 1.78
C PRO A 372 -14.12 -5.26 2.52
N ASP A 373 -12.95 -5.88 2.68
CA ASP A 373 -12.83 -7.23 3.22
C ASP A 373 -12.88 -7.26 4.75
N LYS A 374 -14.10 -7.47 5.26
CA LYS A 374 -14.37 -7.51 6.71
C LYS A 374 -13.98 -8.83 7.39
N ASN A 375 -13.44 -9.79 6.64
CA ASN A 375 -13.15 -11.14 7.13
C ASN A 375 -11.68 -11.50 6.88
N MET A 376 -11.08 -12.25 7.81
CA MET A 376 -9.85 -13.00 7.49
C MET A 376 -10.14 -13.92 6.32
N PRO A 377 -9.21 -14.04 5.37
CA PRO A 377 -9.32 -15.08 4.38
C PRO A 377 -9.35 -16.45 5.07
N THR A 378 -10.48 -17.16 4.97
CA THR A 378 -10.61 -18.53 5.45
C THR A 378 -10.53 -19.48 4.25
N GLY A 379 -9.41 -20.18 4.09
CA GLY A 379 -9.21 -21.22 3.08
C GLY A 379 -8.33 -20.83 1.88
N ASN A 380 -8.30 -21.68 0.85
CA ASN A 380 -7.64 -21.45 -0.45
C ASN A 380 -8.36 -20.33 -1.21
N ILE A 381 -8.14 -19.10 -0.80
CA ILE A 381 -8.63 -17.91 -1.49
C ILE A 381 -7.86 -17.70 -2.79
N SER A 382 -8.55 -17.94 -3.90
CA SER A 382 -8.15 -17.49 -5.24
C SER A 382 -8.46 -16.01 -5.48
N GLN A 383 -9.20 -15.36 -4.55
CA GLN A 383 -9.52 -13.93 -4.60
C GLN A 383 -8.66 -13.15 -3.61
N VAL A 384 -8.02 -12.14 -4.19
CA VAL A 384 -6.90 -11.34 -3.68
C VAL A 384 -7.32 -10.29 -2.64
N GLY A 385 -8.46 -10.49 -1.98
CA GLY A 385 -9.17 -9.46 -1.22
C GLY A 385 -8.42 -8.80 -0.05
N PRO A 386 -7.70 -9.51 0.83
CA PRO A 386 -7.25 -8.91 2.08
C PRO A 386 -5.82 -8.37 1.95
N TYR A 387 -5.57 -7.37 1.11
CA TYR A 387 -4.21 -6.86 0.96
C TYR A 387 -3.74 -6.09 2.22
N LEU A 388 -4.64 -5.32 2.83
CA LEU A 388 -4.36 -4.60 4.08
C LEU A 388 -4.79 -5.42 5.30
N VAL A 389 -5.82 -6.25 5.16
CA VAL A 389 -6.38 -7.15 6.19
C VAL A 389 -5.50 -8.38 6.38
N LEU A 390 -4.28 -8.27 6.90
CA LEU A 390 -3.60 -9.47 7.38
C LEU A 390 -3.06 -9.23 8.78
N GLY A 391 -3.67 -9.97 9.71
CA GLY A 391 -3.69 -9.74 11.14
C GLY A 391 -4.21 -10.94 11.92
N SER A 392 -3.34 -11.77 12.51
CA SER A 392 -3.81 -12.78 13.47
C SER A 392 -4.05 -12.16 14.86
N PRO A 393 -5.18 -12.46 15.53
CA PRO A 393 -5.45 -12.00 16.90
C PRO A 393 -4.44 -12.41 17.97
N ARG A 394 -3.52 -13.33 17.68
CA ARG A 394 -2.65 -13.95 18.69
C ARG A 394 -1.43 -13.10 19.11
N LEU A 395 -0.97 -12.13 18.32
CA LEU A 395 0.32 -11.46 18.58
C LEU A 395 0.22 -10.25 19.54
N ASP A 396 -0.92 -9.56 19.63
CA ASP A 396 -1.10 -8.42 20.57
C ASP A 396 -0.79 -8.83 22.03
N ASN A 397 -1.05 -10.10 22.39
CA ASN A 397 -0.80 -10.64 23.72
C ASN A 397 0.66 -11.07 23.98
N LEU A 398 1.49 -11.21 22.93
CA LEU A 398 2.89 -11.65 23.04
C LEU A 398 3.87 -10.49 23.00
N LEU A 399 3.62 -9.47 22.17
CA LEU A 399 4.46 -8.26 22.12
C LEU A 399 4.30 -7.35 23.34
N GLN A 400 3.19 -7.45 24.08
CA GLN A 400 3.06 -6.78 25.40
C GLN A 400 3.82 -7.50 26.53
N LYS A 401 4.34 -8.71 26.27
CA LYS A 401 5.00 -9.57 27.26
C LYS A 401 6.50 -9.77 27.03
N ALA A 402 7.01 -9.31 25.89
CA ALA A 402 8.44 -9.28 25.55
C ALA A 402 8.93 -7.84 25.67
#